data_AF-A0A498QLQ1-F1
#
_entry.id   AF-A0A498QLQ1-F1
#
_cell.length_a   1.000
_cell.length_b   1.000
_cell.length_c   1.000
_cell.angle_alpha   90.00
_cell.angle_beta   90.00
_cell.angle_gamma   90.00
#
_symmetry.space_group_name_H-M   'P 1'
#
loop_
_entity.id
_entity.type
_entity.pdbx_description
1 polymer ?
#
loop_
_entity_poly.entity_id
_entity_poly.type
_entity_poly.pdbx_seq_one_letter_code
_entity_poly.pdbx_strand_id
1 'polypeptide(L)'
;MADLRHNPKIPAFGRYGGLFVRWGKSSRGSAPKRRTVLTVPDMDWIVSILEQWREEIRPAFGVGAQPGLWVTERASRLSMRSINEAFTAARDAAGLEPSLDLHCLRHSYVTHLIEFDYPEKFVSAQVGHAYAATTAIYTGVSDEYRNRLPQRALDRHPELWEKS
;
A
#
# COMPACT_ATOMS: atom_id res chain seq x y z
N MET A 1 -9.01 -2.85 13.21
CA MET A 1 -7.88 -3.67 12.72
C MET A 1 -6.60 -2.90 12.95
N ALA A 2 -5.53 -3.57 13.37
CA ALA A 2 -4.38 -2.91 13.96
C ALA A 2 -3.46 -2.17 12.97
N ASP A 3 -3.59 -2.45 11.66
CA ASP A 3 -2.64 -2.00 10.65
C ASP A 3 -3.15 -0.81 9.80
N LEU A 4 -4.46 -0.64 9.60
CA LEU A 4 -5.03 0.51 8.88
C LEU A 4 -5.10 1.74 9.80
N ARG A 5 -4.72 2.90 9.28
CA ARG A 5 -4.59 4.16 10.02
C ARG A 5 -5.28 5.30 9.29
N HIS A 6 -5.93 6.15 10.07
CA HIS A 6 -6.36 7.47 9.64
C HIS A 6 -5.14 8.38 9.44
N ASN A 7 -5.18 9.22 8.40
CA ASN A 7 -4.22 10.30 8.21
C ASN A 7 -4.96 11.63 8.38
N PRO A 8 -4.70 12.40 9.46
CA PRO A 8 -5.40 13.67 9.70
C PRO A 8 -5.09 14.74 8.65
N LYS A 9 -4.01 14.57 7.89
CA LYS A 9 -3.70 15.46 6.76
C LYS A 9 -4.55 15.16 5.53
N ILE A 10 -5.23 14.01 5.46
CA ILE A 10 -6.10 13.62 4.35
C ILE A 10 -7.37 12.96 4.93
N PRO A 11 -8.32 13.77 5.42
CA PRO A 11 -9.52 13.24 6.06
C PRO A 11 -10.40 12.44 5.11
N ALA A 12 -10.35 12.73 3.79
CA ALA A 12 -11.13 12.05 2.76
C ALA A 12 -10.92 10.53 2.72
N PHE A 13 -9.75 10.01 3.13
CA PHE A 13 -9.46 8.58 3.12
C PHE A 13 -9.93 7.84 4.38
N GLY A 14 -10.58 8.54 5.32
CA GLY A 14 -11.14 7.94 6.52
C GLY A 14 -10.10 7.10 7.28
N ARG A 15 -10.38 5.79 7.44
CA ARG A 15 -9.51 4.84 8.16
C ARG A 15 -8.40 4.25 7.27
N TYR A 16 -8.38 4.60 5.99
CA TYR A 16 -7.52 4.04 4.95
C TYR A 16 -6.45 5.04 4.49
N GLY A 17 -6.16 6.08 5.28
CA GLY A 17 -5.12 7.06 4.97
C GLY A 17 -3.69 6.52 5.03
N GLY A 18 -3.48 5.36 5.65
CA GLY A 18 -2.23 4.62 5.54
C GLY A 18 -2.29 3.21 6.14
N LEU A 19 -1.33 2.39 5.73
CA LEU A 19 -1.12 1.03 6.22
C LEU A 19 0.20 0.95 7.00
N PHE A 20 0.11 0.62 8.28
CA PHE A 20 1.26 0.43 9.15
C PHE A 20 1.81 -1.00 9.01
N VAL A 21 2.95 -1.13 8.34
CA VAL A 21 3.66 -2.39 8.16
C VAL A 21 4.55 -2.62 9.38
N ARG A 22 4.05 -3.42 10.33
CA ARG A 22 4.76 -3.75 11.59
C ARG A 22 5.91 -4.74 11.42
N TRP A 23 5.82 -5.63 10.44
CA TRP A 23 6.72 -6.78 10.24
C TRP A 23 7.37 -6.75 8.87
N GLY A 24 8.06 -5.65 8.54
CA GLY A 24 8.85 -5.58 7.30
C GLY A 24 10.05 -6.52 7.31
N LYS A 25 10.46 -7.02 6.14
CA LYS A 25 11.67 -7.84 5.96
C LYS A 25 12.86 -7.12 6.61
N SER A 26 13.44 -7.72 7.65
CA SER A 26 14.66 -7.24 8.26
C SER A 26 15.87 -7.60 7.39
N SER A 27 16.93 -6.80 7.45
CA SER A 27 18.26 -7.31 7.11
C SER A 27 18.65 -8.34 8.19
N ARG A 28 19.41 -9.37 7.80
CA ARG A 28 19.80 -10.49 8.68
C ARG A 28 20.27 -9.96 10.05
N GLY A 29 19.56 -10.31 11.12
CA GLY A 29 19.88 -9.91 12.51
C GLY A 29 19.31 -8.57 13.00
N SER A 30 18.62 -7.80 12.17
CA SER A 30 18.02 -6.51 12.58
C SER A 30 16.55 -6.62 12.97
N ALA A 31 16.07 -5.67 13.78
CA ALA A 31 14.66 -5.54 14.10
C ALA A 31 13.82 -5.34 12.81
N PRO A 32 12.56 -5.80 12.78
CA PRO A 32 11.67 -5.57 11.65
C PRO A 32 11.59 -4.09 11.29
N LYS A 33 11.81 -3.75 10.02
CA LYS A 33 11.72 -2.37 9.53
C LYS A 33 10.25 -1.98 9.47
N ARG A 34 9.81 -1.22 10.49
CA ARG A 34 8.47 -0.63 10.56
C ARG A 34 8.38 0.53 9.58
N ARG A 35 7.24 0.64 8.89
CA ARG A 35 6.95 1.79 8.04
C ARG A 35 5.45 2.01 7.90
N THR A 36 5.07 3.22 7.54
CA THR A 36 3.72 3.54 7.09
C THR A 36 3.74 3.70 5.58
N VAL A 37 2.92 2.90 4.91
CA VAL A 37 2.61 3.08 3.49
C VAL A 37 1.40 4.02 3.44
N LEU A 38 1.58 5.24 2.92
CA LEU A 38 0.48 6.20 2.82
C LEU A 38 -0.31 5.94 1.54
N THR A 39 -1.63 6.01 1.63
CA THR A 39 -2.50 6.04 0.45
C THR A 39 -2.28 7.34 -0.29
N VAL A 40 -2.17 7.24 -1.61
CA VAL A 40 -1.93 8.38 -2.51
C VAL A 40 -3.21 8.70 -3.28
N PRO A 41 -3.52 9.99 -3.51
CA PRO A 41 -4.70 10.41 -4.28
C PRO A 41 -4.82 9.77 -5.65
N ASP A 42 -3.71 9.63 -6.37
CA ASP A 42 -3.71 9.06 -7.73
C ASP A 42 -4.12 7.57 -7.77
N MET A 43 -4.27 6.93 -6.60
CA MET A 43 -4.71 5.53 -6.45
C MET A 43 -5.82 5.38 -5.41
N ASP A 44 -6.70 6.37 -5.33
CA ASP A 44 -7.77 6.46 -4.34
C ASP A 44 -8.84 5.37 -4.41
N TRP A 45 -9.03 4.79 -5.59
CA TRP A 45 -9.87 3.63 -5.83
C TRP A 45 -9.61 2.50 -4.82
N ILE A 46 -8.40 2.42 -4.26
CA ILE A 46 -8.05 1.45 -3.21
C ILE A 46 -8.88 1.62 -1.93
N VAL A 47 -9.33 2.83 -1.62
CA VAL A 47 -10.13 3.15 -0.42
C VAL A 47 -11.42 2.35 -0.45
N SER A 48 -12.17 2.44 -1.56
CA SER A 48 -13.44 1.75 -1.75
C SER A 48 -13.27 0.22 -1.72
N ILE A 49 -12.19 -0.29 -2.31
CA ILE A 49 -11.89 -1.74 -2.30
C ILE A 49 -11.56 -2.21 -0.88
N LEU A 50 -10.73 -1.47 -0.14
CA LEU A 50 -10.38 -1.81 1.24
C LEU A 50 -11.59 -1.71 2.17
N GLU A 51 -12.49 -0.77 1.92
CA GLU A 51 -13.75 -0.63 2.63
C GLU A 51 -14.67 -1.83 2.39
N GLN A 52 -14.97 -2.14 1.13
CA GLN A 52 -15.75 -3.32 0.78
C GLN A 52 -15.15 -4.61 1.35
N TRP A 53 -13.84 -4.80 1.19
CA TRP A 53 -13.15 -5.95 1.77
C TRP A 53 -13.35 -6.02 3.27
N ARG A 54 -13.15 -4.90 3.98
CA ARG A 54 -13.17 -4.88 5.44
C ARG A 54 -14.58 -5.05 6.00
N GLU A 55 -15.57 -4.45 5.37
CA GLU A 55 -16.92 -4.27 5.92
C GLU A 55 -17.91 -5.31 5.42
N GLU A 56 -17.70 -5.84 4.21
CA GLU A 56 -18.62 -6.80 3.59
C GLU A 56 -17.99 -8.19 3.46
N ILE A 57 -16.82 -8.28 2.82
CA ILE A 57 -16.26 -9.57 2.40
C ILE A 57 -15.57 -10.29 3.58
N ARG A 58 -14.69 -9.59 4.30
CA ARG A 58 -13.91 -10.16 5.40
C ARG A 58 -14.78 -10.71 6.54
N PRO A 59 -15.86 -10.04 6.98
CA PRO A 59 -16.75 -10.58 8.01
C PRO A 59 -17.45 -11.88 7.58
N ALA A 60 -17.74 -12.07 6.29
CA ALA A 60 -18.41 -13.26 5.77
C ALA A 60 -17.60 -14.56 6.00
N PHE A 61 -16.29 -14.46 6.20
CA PHE A 61 -15.43 -15.60 6.54
C PHE A 61 -15.47 -16.01 8.03
N GLY A 62 -16.30 -15.38 8.87
CA GLY A 62 -16.42 -15.77 10.28
C GLY A 62 -15.14 -15.54 11.10
N VAL A 63 -14.39 -14.47 10.78
CA VAL A 63 -13.04 -14.18 11.30
C VAL A 63 -12.91 -14.00 12.81
N GLY A 64 -14.02 -13.80 13.54
CA GLY A 64 -14.02 -13.61 15.00
C GLY A 64 -12.96 -12.61 15.46
N ALA A 65 -12.09 -13.05 16.39
CA ALA A 65 -11.01 -12.23 16.96
C ALA A 65 -9.73 -12.16 16.12
N GLN A 66 -9.65 -12.77 14.93
CA GLN A 66 -8.45 -12.77 14.09
C GLN A 66 -8.05 -11.33 13.72
N PRO A 67 -6.86 -10.82 14.11
CA PRO A 67 -6.48 -9.43 13.83
C PRO A 67 -5.91 -9.18 12.42
N GLY A 68 -5.62 -10.23 11.63
CA GLY A 68 -5.00 -10.11 10.30
C GLY A 68 -5.87 -9.38 9.27
N LEU A 69 -5.26 -8.53 8.44
CA LEU A 69 -5.94 -7.83 7.33
C LEU A 69 -6.46 -8.79 6.27
N TRP A 70 -5.60 -9.72 5.90
CA TRP A 70 -5.89 -10.76 4.93
C TRP A 70 -6.05 -12.10 5.63
N VAL A 71 -7.11 -12.80 5.29
CA VAL A 71 -7.49 -14.08 5.88
C VAL A 71 -7.77 -15.11 4.79
N THR A 72 -7.68 -16.38 5.14
CA THR A 72 -8.16 -17.48 4.31
C THR A 72 -9.65 -17.72 4.54
N GLU A 73 -10.27 -18.55 3.70
CA GLU A 73 -11.65 -19.00 3.88
C GLU A 73 -11.89 -19.72 5.21
N ARG A 74 -10.83 -20.24 5.83
CA ARG A 74 -10.85 -20.90 7.15
C ARG A 74 -10.62 -19.93 8.30
N ALA A 75 -10.82 -18.62 8.09
CA ALA A 75 -10.60 -17.54 9.07
C ALA A 75 -9.16 -17.43 9.64
N SER A 76 -8.19 -18.14 9.06
CA SER A 76 -6.78 -18.05 9.47
C SER A 76 -6.06 -16.91 8.75
N ARG A 77 -4.92 -16.46 9.29
CA ARG A 77 -4.10 -15.43 8.63
C ARG A 77 -3.57 -15.95 7.29
N LEU A 78 -3.69 -15.14 6.24
CA LEU A 78 -3.17 -15.48 4.92
C LEU A 78 -1.63 -15.62 4.94
N SER A 79 -1.11 -16.69 4.34
CA SER A 79 0.33 -16.95 4.25
C SER A 79 0.95 -16.32 3.00
N MET A 80 2.26 -16.10 2.98
CA MET A 80 2.96 -15.62 1.77
C MET A 80 2.81 -16.56 0.59
N ARG A 81 2.80 -17.88 0.85
CA ARG A 81 2.55 -18.89 -0.18
C ARG A 81 1.16 -18.72 -0.80
N SER A 82 0.14 -18.52 0.03
CA SER A 82 -1.24 -18.32 -0.42
C SER A 82 -1.39 -17.01 -1.21
N ILE A 83 -0.65 -15.95 -0.84
CA ILE A 83 -0.63 -14.70 -1.63
C ILE A 83 -0.01 -14.95 -3.00
N ASN A 84 1.10 -15.70 -3.08
CA ASN A 84 1.70 -16.08 -4.36
C ASN A 84 0.73 -16.91 -5.21
N GLU A 85 0.06 -17.91 -4.62
CA GLU A 85 -0.92 -18.75 -5.31
C GLU A 85 -2.10 -17.91 -5.84
N ALA A 86 -2.64 -17.00 -5.03
CA ALA A 86 -3.70 -16.09 -5.45
C ALA A 86 -3.26 -15.15 -6.59
N PHE A 87 -2.03 -14.64 -6.53
CA PHE A 87 -1.47 -13.81 -7.60
C PHE A 87 -1.29 -14.61 -8.90
N THR A 88 -0.71 -15.82 -8.83
CA THR A 88 -0.55 -16.69 -10.00
C THR A 88 -1.91 -16.99 -10.65
N ALA A 89 -2.93 -17.31 -9.84
CA ALA A 89 -4.28 -17.54 -10.35
C ALA A 89 -4.86 -16.31 -11.06
N ALA A 90 -4.71 -15.11 -10.47
CA ALA A 90 -5.18 -13.86 -11.07
C ALA A 90 -4.41 -13.52 -12.35
N ARG A 91 -3.09 -13.73 -12.36
CA ARG A 91 -2.21 -13.54 -13.54
C ARG A 91 -2.63 -14.44 -14.69
N ASP A 92 -2.84 -15.72 -14.42
CA ASP A 92 -3.21 -16.71 -15.43
C ASP A 92 -4.62 -16.43 -15.98
N ALA A 93 -5.57 -16.06 -15.11
CA ALA A 93 -6.91 -15.65 -15.51
C ALA A 93 -6.92 -14.38 -16.38
N ALA A 94 -5.97 -13.47 -16.15
CA ALA A 94 -5.78 -12.27 -16.96
C ALA A 94 -4.98 -12.51 -18.26
N GLY A 95 -4.49 -13.73 -18.51
CA GLY A 95 -3.69 -14.05 -19.70
C GLY A 95 -2.32 -13.37 -19.73
N LEU A 96 -1.76 -13.05 -18.56
CA LEU A 96 -0.47 -12.37 -18.43
C LEU A 96 0.71 -13.35 -18.49
N GLU A 97 1.92 -12.82 -18.75
CA GLU A 97 3.13 -13.63 -18.92
C GLU A 97 3.47 -14.47 -17.66
N PRO A 98 3.74 -15.78 -17.79
CA PRO A 98 4.06 -16.65 -16.65
C PRO A 98 5.32 -16.28 -15.85
N SER A 99 6.19 -15.44 -16.40
CA SER A 99 7.40 -14.95 -15.71
C SER A 99 7.09 -13.88 -14.67
N LEU A 100 5.91 -13.25 -14.73
CA LEU A 100 5.48 -12.25 -13.75
C LEU A 100 5.26 -12.91 -12.38
N ASP A 101 5.80 -12.25 -11.36
CA ASP A 101 5.67 -12.61 -9.95
C ASP A 101 5.15 -11.42 -9.12
N LEU A 102 4.91 -11.62 -7.82
CA LEU A 102 4.46 -10.55 -6.93
C LEU A 102 5.38 -9.31 -6.89
N HIS A 103 6.66 -9.42 -7.25
CA HIS A 103 7.56 -8.27 -7.27
C HIS A 103 7.17 -7.29 -8.39
N CYS A 104 6.55 -7.76 -9.47
CA CYS A 104 6.09 -6.89 -10.56
C CYS A 104 5.08 -5.85 -10.07
N LEU A 105 4.21 -6.20 -9.10
CA LEU A 105 3.26 -5.26 -8.51
C LEU A 105 3.98 -4.12 -7.76
N ARG A 106 5.07 -4.45 -7.05
CA ARG A 106 5.89 -3.42 -6.39
C ARG A 106 6.59 -2.53 -7.41
N HIS A 107 7.13 -3.10 -8.47
CA HIS A 107 7.77 -2.33 -9.52
C HIS A 107 6.78 -1.36 -10.18
N SER A 108 5.59 -1.86 -10.54
CA SER A 108 4.52 -1.04 -11.11
C SER A 108 4.10 0.09 -10.17
N TYR A 109 3.95 -0.20 -8.87
CA TYR A 109 3.67 0.84 -7.86
C TYR A 109 4.77 1.90 -7.80
N VAL A 110 6.05 1.51 -7.82
CA VAL A 110 7.18 2.46 -7.84
C VAL A 110 7.16 3.32 -9.09
N THR A 111 6.97 2.70 -10.26
CA THR A 111 6.89 3.41 -11.55
C THR A 111 5.77 4.43 -11.53
N HIS A 112 4.55 4.05 -11.12
CA HIS A 112 3.43 4.98 -11.04
C HIS A 112 3.70 6.15 -10.09
N LEU A 113 4.29 5.91 -8.90
CA LEU A 113 4.61 7.02 -8.02
C LEU A 113 5.62 8.00 -8.65
N ILE A 114 6.55 7.51 -9.47
CA ILE A 114 7.48 8.37 -10.21
C ILE A 114 6.74 9.13 -11.32
N GLU A 115 5.85 8.46 -12.05
CA GLU A 115 5.02 9.07 -13.11
C GLU A 115 4.08 10.16 -12.57
N PHE A 116 3.56 9.99 -11.35
CA PHE A 116 2.76 10.99 -10.62
C PHE A 116 3.62 12.10 -9.97
N ASP A 117 4.92 12.12 -10.27
CA ASP A 117 5.86 13.14 -9.81
C ASP A 117 5.98 13.20 -8.27
N TYR A 118 5.87 12.04 -7.59
CA TYR A 118 6.22 11.96 -6.17
C TYR A 118 7.75 11.97 -6.01
N PRO A 119 8.29 12.74 -5.04
CA PRO A 119 9.73 12.77 -4.80
C PRO A 119 10.31 11.38 -4.53
N GLU A 120 11.49 11.05 -5.05
CA GLU A 120 12.13 9.73 -4.90
C GLU A 120 12.25 9.26 -3.45
N LYS A 121 12.46 10.20 -2.51
CA LYS A 121 12.49 9.89 -1.08
C LYS A 121 11.13 9.50 -0.53
N PHE A 122 10.06 10.07 -1.07
CA PHE A 122 8.71 9.62 -0.76
C PHE A 122 8.53 8.16 -1.18
N VAL A 123 8.84 7.86 -2.43
CA VAL A 123 8.76 6.53 -3.05
C VAL A 123 9.60 5.51 -2.27
N SER A 124 10.86 5.83 -1.98
CA SER A 124 11.79 4.97 -1.25
C SER A 124 11.27 4.55 0.13
N ALA A 125 10.64 5.47 0.86
CA ALA A 125 10.10 5.16 2.17
C ALA A 125 8.71 4.50 2.14
N GLN A 126 7.94 4.61 1.04
CA GLN A 126 6.77 3.75 0.80
C GLN A 126 7.19 2.27 0.70
N VAL A 127 8.24 1.97 -0.06
CA VAL A 127 8.66 0.59 -0.35
C VAL A 127 9.68 -0.01 0.63
N GLY A 128 10.39 0.82 1.40
CA GLY A 128 11.26 0.36 2.49
C GLY A 128 12.73 0.09 2.11
N HIS A 129 13.34 0.97 1.30
CA HIS A 129 14.78 1.04 1.00
C HIS A 129 15.39 -0.08 0.13
N ALA A 130 14.94 -0.24 -1.12
CA ALA A 130 15.72 -1.01 -2.11
C ALA A 130 15.36 -0.71 -3.58
N TYR A 131 14.95 0.51 -3.93
CA TYR A 131 15.00 0.90 -5.34
C TYR A 131 16.15 1.87 -5.52
N ALA A 132 17.24 1.37 -6.09
CA ALA A 132 18.28 2.21 -6.65
C ALA A 132 17.72 2.75 -7.97
N ALA A 133 16.96 3.84 -7.92
CA ALA A 133 16.89 4.72 -9.08
C ALA A 133 18.31 5.27 -9.26
N THR A 134 18.91 5.00 -10.40
CA THR A 134 20.36 5.13 -10.66
C THR A 134 20.88 6.59 -10.64
N THR A 135 20.16 7.56 -10.08
CA THR A 135 20.59 8.98 -10.00
C THR A 135 19.89 9.76 -8.87
N ALA A 136 19.95 9.31 -7.62
CA ALA A 136 19.32 10.05 -6.51
C ALA A 136 20.27 11.05 -5.83
N ILE A 137 19.98 12.36 -5.95
CA ILE A 137 20.55 13.42 -5.11
C ILE A 137 19.79 13.46 -3.77
N TYR A 138 20.50 13.32 -2.66
CA TYR A 138 19.90 13.18 -1.32
C TYR A 138 19.74 14.52 -0.58
N THR A 139 18.52 15.04 -0.43
CA THR A 139 18.16 16.09 0.57
C THR A 139 17.19 15.55 1.61
N GLY A 140 17.57 15.52 2.90
CA GLY A 140 16.78 14.91 3.98
C GLY A 140 15.32 15.38 3.99
N VAL A 141 14.37 14.44 4.01
CA VAL A 141 12.94 14.74 4.04
C VAL A 141 12.37 14.27 5.37
N SER A 142 11.70 15.16 6.11
CA SER A 142 11.06 14.84 7.38
C SER A 142 9.76 14.06 7.20
N ASP A 143 9.32 13.35 8.24
CA ASP A 143 8.01 12.66 8.26
C ASP A 143 6.84 13.63 8.03
N GLU A 144 6.96 14.86 8.54
CA GLU A 144 5.98 15.91 8.30
C GLU A 144 5.87 16.24 6.81
N TYR A 145 6.99 16.44 6.14
CA TYR A 145 6.99 16.70 4.70
C TYR A 145 6.37 15.54 3.93
N ARG A 146 6.71 14.28 4.29
CA ARG A 146 6.10 13.08 3.69
C ARG A 146 4.59 13.06 3.82
N ASN A 147 4.05 13.41 4.98
CA ASN A 147 2.60 13.41 5.22
C ASN A 147 1.88 14.56 4.49
N ARG A 148 2.57 15.64 4.13
CA ARG A 148 2.02 16.75 3.34
C ARG A 148 2.01 16.47 1.83
N LEU A 149 2.84 15.56 1.32
CA LEU A 149 2.90 15.25 -0.11
C LEU A 149 1.59 14.73 -0.68
N PRO A 150 0.89 13.76 -0.06
CA PRO A 150 -0.39 13.35 -0.61
C PRO A 150 -1.49 14.42 -0.45
N GLN A 151 -1.38 15.36 0.50
CA GLN A 151 -2.26 16.55 0.50
C GLN A 151 -1.98 17.46 -0.69
N ARG A 152 -0.70 17.75 -0.98
CA ARG A 152 -0.32 18.52 -2.18
C ARG A 152 -0.79 17.86 -3.47
N ALA A 153 -0.79 16.54 -3.53
CA ALA A 153 -1.30 15.81 -4.68
C ALA A 153 -2.82 15.99 -4.84
N LEU A 154 -3.59 16.05 -3.74
CA LEU A 154 -5.01 16.46 -3.79
C LEU A 154 -5.16 17.88 -4.35
N ASP A 155 -4.33 18.81 -3.88
CA ASP A 155 -4.38 20.21 -4.32
C ASP A 155 -4.03 20.38 -5.82
N ARG A 156 -3.31 19.42 -6.43
CA ARG A 156 -3.01 19.42 -7.88
C ARG A 156 -4.18 18.95 -8.75
N HIS A 157 -5.10 18.18 -8.19
CA HIS A 157 -6.23 17.58 -8.90
C HIS A 157 -7.56 17.74 -8.14
N PRO A 158 -7.99 18.97 -7.79
CA PRO A 158 -9.22 19.21 -7.02
C PRO A 158 -10.47 18.61 -7.70
N GLU A 159 -10.47 18.53 -9.03
CA GLU A 159 -11.56 18.02 -9.86
C GLU A 159 -11.90 16.54 -9.64
N LEU A 160 -10.96 15.74 -9.11
CA LEU A 160 -11.20 14.32 -8.79
C LEU A 160 -11.93 14.13 -7.45
N TRP A 161 -12.03 15.19 -6.65
CA TRP A 161 -12.41 15.10 -5.23
C TRP A 161 -13.55 16.03 -4.83
N GLU A 162 -13.81 17.07 -5.62
CA GLU A 162 -15.02 17.87 -5.52
C GLU A 162 -16.19 17.09 -6.13
N LYS A 163 -17.00 16.45 -5.28
CA LYS A 163 -18.25 15.83 -5.69
C LYS A 163 -19.22 16.89 -6.22
N SER A 164 -19.67 16.73 -7.47
CA SER A 164 -21.02 17.13 -7.90
C SER A 164 -22.09 16.30 -7.21
#